data_AF-A0A2T7HDR1-F1
#
_entry.id   AF-A0A2T7HDR1-F1
#
_cell.length_a   1.000
_cell.length_b   1.000
_cell.length_c   1.000
_cell.angle_alpha   90.00
_cell.angle_beta   90.00
_cell.angle_gamma   90.00
#
_symmetry.space_group_name_H-M   'P 1'
#
loop_
_entity.id
_entity.type
_entity.pdbx_description
1 polymer ?
#
loop_
_entity_poly.entity_id
_entity_poly.type
_entity_poly.pdbx_seq_one_letter_code
_entity_poly.pdbx_strand_id
1 'polypeptide(L)'
;MLCDAITKGMLVSLRYEDDFDDRLFEPAAVYFSTQHKVLVSGFQVANPEKLMDANEPHNFEVGKITKLEITAMDRVAPVTFDRNDKKYCNGIICPLEPN
;
A
#
# COMPACT_ATOMS: atom_id res chain seq x y z
N MET A 1 -6.94 2.98 9.45
CA MET A 1 -7.36 2.74 8.06
C MET A 1 -6.40 1.85 7.29
N LEU A 2 -5.17 2.25 6.96
CA LEU A 2 -4.24 1.36 6.22
C LEU A 2 -3.96 0.04 6.95
N CYS A 3 -3.65 0.09 8.25
CA CYS A 3 -3.45 -1.13 9.03
C CYS A 3 -4.69 -2.02 9.07
N ASP A 4 -5.89 -1.43 9.17
CA ASP A 4 -7.15 -2.19 9.15
C ASP A 4 -7.35 -2.91 7.81
N ALA A 5 -7.04 -2.23 6.69
CA ALA A 5 -7.10 -2.82 5.36
C ALA A 5 -6.08 -3.97 5.19
N ILE A 6 -4.86 -3.80 5.70
CA ILE A 6 -3.82 -4.84 5.68
C ILE A 6 -4.26 -6.08 6.47
N THR A 7 -4.75 -5.88 7.69
CA THR A 7 -5.21 -6.98 8.56
C THR A 7 -6.42 -7.70 7.98
N LYS A 8 -7.37 -6.95 7.38
CA LYS A 8 -8.57 -7.54 6.77
C LYS A 8 -8.34 -8.10 5.36
N GLY A 9 -7.23 -7.74 4.72
CA GLY A 9 -6.98 -8.10 3.33
C GLY A 9 -7.90 -7.43 2.34
N MET A 10 -8.10 -6.14 2.51
CA MET A 10 -8.93 -5.33 1.62
C MET A 10 -8.06 -4.41 0.78
N LEU A 11 -8.48 -4.20 -0.46
CA LEU A 11 -7.95 -3.14 -1.30
C LEU A 11 -8.35 -1.78 -0.74
N VAL A 12 -7.53 -0.77 -0.98
CA VAL A 12 -7.84 0.61 -0.68
C VAL A 12 -7.92 1.42 -1.97
N SER A 13 -8.88 2.33 -2.01
CA SER A 13 -8.91 3.43 -2.96
C SER A 13 -8.13 4.58 -2.35
N LEU A 14 -7.10 5.07 -3.03
CA LEU A 14 -6.30 6.18 -2.53
C LEU A 14 -6.08 7.25 -3.59
N ARG A 15 -6.01 8.50 -3.16
CA ARG A 15 -5.58 9.62 -4.00
C ARG A 15 -4.28 10.18 -3.47
N TYR A 16 -3.29 10.35 -4.35
CA TYR A 16 -2.02 10.96 -4.00
C TYR A 16 -2.04 12.47 -4.27
N GLU A 17 -1.09 13.22 -3.71
CA GLU A 17 -1.11 14.70 -3.67
C GLU A 17 -1.24 15.41 -5.02
N ASP A 18 -0.83 14.77 -6.11
CA ASP A 18 -0.90 15.31 -7.47
C ASP A 18 -1.85 14.53 -8.40
N ASP A 19 -2.54 13.52 -7.87
CA ASP A 19 -3.44 12.69 -8.66
C ASP A 19 -4.81 13.36 -8.84
N PHE A 20 -5.33 13.31 -10.06
CA PHE A 20 -6.72 13.72 -10.33
C PHE A 20 -7.73 12.62 -9.96
N ASP A 21 -7.34 11.37 -10.11
CA ASP A 21 -8.19 10.19 -9.91
C ASP A 21 -7.68 9.27 -8.80
N ASP A 22 -8.57 8.46 -8.26
CA ASP A 22 -8.21 7.50 -7.21
C ASP A 22 -7.52 6.26 -7.83
N ARG A 23 -6.41 5.84 -7.23
CA ARG A 23 -5.70 4.60 -7.51
C ARG A 23 -6.29 3.46 -6.68
N LEU A 24 -6.31 2.26 -7.25
CA LEU A 24 -6.64 1.04 -6.51
C LEU A 24 -5.35 0.36 -6.06
N PHE A 25 -5.22 0.11 -4.75
CA PHE A 25 -3.98 -0.34 -4.15
C PHE A 25 -4.23 -1.48 -3.15
N GLU A 26 -3.35 -2.47 -3.18
CA GLU A 26 -3.31 -3.59 -2.24
C GLU A 26 -2.21 -3.34 -1.20
N PRO A 27 -2.54 -2.86 0.01
CA PRO A 27 -1.53 -2.56 1.02
C PRO A 27 -1.00 -3.83 1.68
N ALA A 28 0.32 -3.88 1.89
CA ALA A 28 1.02 -5.02 2.47
C ALA A 28 1.65 -4.70 3.83
N ALA A 29 2.27 -3.52 3.97
CA ALA A 29 2.88 -3.12 5.24
C ALA A 29 3.02 -1.62 5.33
N VAL A 30 2.78 -1.07 6.51
CA VAL A 30 3.17 0.31 6.86
C VAL A 30 4.46 0.26 7.66
N TYR A 31 5.43 1.09 7.32
CA TYR A 31 6.77 1.04 7.91
C TYR A 31 7.47 2.40 7.94
N PHE A 32 8.52 2.50 8.76
CA PHE A 32 9.43 3.63 8.74
C PHE A 32 10.53 3.38 7.70
N SER A 33 10.66 4.30 6.75
CA SER A 33 11.71 4.21 5.72
C SER A 33 13.07 4.69 6.24
N THR A 34 14.12 4.45 5.46
CA THR A 34 15.47 4.96 5.71
C THR A 34 15.60 6.47 5.64
N GLN A 35 14.62 7.16 5.06
CA GLN A 35 14.57 8.63 4.95
C GLN A 35 13.65 9.27 5.99
N HIS A 36 13.35 8.57 7.09
CA HIS A 36 12.47 9.03 8.18
C HIS A 36 11.03 9.37 7.76
N LYS A 37 10.55 8.78 6.66
CA LYS A 37 9.16 8.87 6.20
C LYS A 37 8.38 7.63 6.58
N VAL A 38 7.08 7.79 6.85
CA VAL A 38 6.15 6.65 6.97
C VAL A 38 5.67 6.28 5.58
N LEU A 39 5.97 5.06 5.14
CA LEU A 39 5.57 4.54 3.85
C LEU A 39 4.61 3.37 4.02
N VAL A 40 3.74 3.18 3.03
CA VAL A 40 3.00 1.93 2.84
C VAL A 40 3.50 1.24 1.58
N SER A 41 3.96 0.00 1.73
CA SER A 41 4.33 -0.86 0.61
C SER A 41 3.17 -1.74 0.20
N GLY A 42 3.09 -2.09 -1.08
CA GLY A 42 2.05 -2.97 -1.60
C GLY A 42 2.10 -3.08 -3.12
N PHE A 43 0.96 -3.42 -3.71
CA PHE A 43 0.80 -3.50 -5.16
C PHE A 43 -0.27 -2.53 -5.62
N GLN A 44 0.05 -1.74 -6.65
CA GLN A 44 -0.92 -0.90 -7.32
C GLN A 44 -1.71 -1.74 -8.31
N VAL A 45 -2.96 -2.03 -7.98
CA VAL A 45 -3.86 -2.85 -8.81
C VAL A 45 -4.31 -2.06 -10.03
N ALA A 46 -4.62 -0.78 -9.87
CA ALA A 46 -5.00 0.10 -10.97
C ALA A 46 -4.47 1.53 -10.76
N ASN A 47 -3.95 2.09 -11.84
CA ASN A 47 -3.56 3.49 -11.94
C ASN A 47 -4.26 4.13 -13.15
N PRO A 48 -5.26 5.01 -12.91
CA PRO A 48 -5.99 5.68 -13.99
C PRO A 48 -5.09 6.45 -14.96
N GLU A 49 -3.98 6.98 -14.47
CA GLU A 49 -3.03 7.76 -15.27
C GLU A 49 -2.09 6.90 -16.11
N LYS A 50 -1.92 5.62 -15.73
CA LYS A 50 -1.05 4.66 -16.42
C LYS A 50 -1.70 3.29 -16.46
N LEU A 51 -2.64 3.14 -17.38
CA LEU A 51 -3.44 1.92 -17.55
C LEU A 51 -2.61 0.66 -17.84
N MET A 52 -1.38 0.81 -18.34
CA MET A 52 -0.48 -0.31 -18.63
C MET A 52 0.32 -0.79 -17.40
N ASP A 53 0.33 -0.01 -16.31
CA ASP A 53 1.12 -0.27 -15.10
C ASP A 53 0.24 -0.91 -13.99
N ALA A 54 -0.68 -1.79 -14.40
CA ALA A 54 -1.51 -2.54 -13.47
C ALA A 54 -0.70 -3.66 -12.79
N ASN A 55 -0.96 -3.88 -11.49
CA ASN A 55 -0.32 -4.88 -10.63
C ASN A 55 1.19 -4.69 -10.43
N GLU A 56 1.67 -3.46 -10.30
CA GLU A 56 3.07 -3.17 -10.01
C GLU A 56 3.35 -3.00 -8.50
N PRO A 57 4.48 -3.48 -7.97
CA PRO A 57 4.92 -3.13 -6.62
C PRO A 57 5.13 -1.62 -6.49
N HIS A 58 4.52 -1.00 -5.46
CA HIS A 58 4.67 0.43 -5.23
C HIS A 58 4.75 0.74 -3.73
N ASN A 59 5.45 1.82 -3.39
CA ASN A 59 5.48 2.37 -2.04
C ASN A 59 4.96 3.81 -2.06
N PHE A 60 3.92 4.10 -1.29
CA PHE A 60 3.39 5.45 -1.13
C PHE A 60 3.83 6.06 0.18
N GLU A 61 4.16 7.34 0.18
CA GLU A 61 4.35 8.11 1.41
C GLU A 61 2.99 8.41 2.03
N VAL A 62 2.77 7.95 3.26
CA VAL A 62 1.46 8.05 3.91
C VAL A 62 1.04 9.51 4.09
N GLY A 63 1.99 10.42 4.35
CA GLY A 63 1.73 11.85 4.48
C GLY A 63 1.30 12.56 3.19
N LYS A 64 1.46 11.92 2.02
CA LYS A 64 1.11 12.45 0.71
C LYS A 64 -0.20 11.86 0.16
N ILE A 65 -0.82 10.94 0.90
CA ILE A 65 -2.15 10.41 0.56
C ILE A 65 -3.19 11.44 1.02
N THR A 66 -3.90 12.02 0.07
CA THR A 66 -4.90 13.07 0.32
C THR A 66 -6.30 12.52 0.55
N LYS A 67 -6.60 11.34 0.01
CA LYS A 67 -7.84 10.59 0.23
C LYS A 67 -7.53 9.12 0.39
N LEU A 68 -8.19 8.45 1.35
CA LEU A 68 -8.04 7.04 1.59
C LEU A 68 -9.38 6.41 2.00
N GLU A 69 -9.81 5.40 1.28
CA GLU A 69 -11.01 4.62 1.56
C GLU A 69 -10.70 3.13 1.51
N ILE A 70 -11.17 2.37 2.50
CA ILE A 70 -11.12 0.91 2.45
C ILE A 70 -12.26 0.44 1.56
N THR A 71 -11.95 -0.35 0.54
CA THR A 71 -12.97 -0.90 -0.36
C THR A 71 -13.60 -2.17 0.22
N ALA A 72 -14.68 -2.64 -0.38
CA ALA A 72 -15.23 -3.96 -0.09
C ALA A 72 -14.55 -5.09 -0.90
N MET A 73 -13.51 -4.77 -1.68
CA MET A 73 -12.82 -5.74 -2.53
C MET A 73 -11.69 -6.41 -1.75
N ASP A 74 -11.66 -7.73 -1.82
CA ASP A 74 -10.55 -8.52 -1.31
C ASP A 74 -9.33 -8.39 -2.24
N ARG A 75 -8.17 -8.72 -1.69
CA ARG A 75 -6.93 -8.85 -2.46
C ARG A 75 -7.02 -9.91 -3.54
N VAL A 76 -6.39 -9.62 -4.69
CA VAL A 76 -6.48 -10.44 -5.90
C VAL A 76 -5.53 -11.64 -5.85
N ALA A 77 -4.39 -11.50 -5.15
CA ALA A 77 -3.38 -12.55 -5.05
C ALA A 77 -2.72 -12.53 -3.66
N PRO A 78 -2.03 -13.62 -3.25
CA PRO A 78 -1.19 -13.59 -2.06
C PRO A 78 -0.05 -12.60 -2.29
N VAL A 79 -0.08 -11.46 -1.61
CA VAL A 79 1.05 -10.54 -1.63
C VAL A 79 2.25 -11.18 -0.94
N THR A 80 3.36 -11.22 -1.66
CA THR A 80 4.65 -11.61 -1.12
C THR A 80 5.17 -10.48 -0.22
N PHE A 81 4.93 -10.64 1.09
CA PHE A 81 5.50 -9.78 2.11
C PHE A 81 6.69 -10.50 2.77
N ASP A 82 7.91 -10.05 2.46
CA ASP A 82 9.12 -10.49 3.17
C ASP A 82 9.45 -9.51 4.29
N ARG A 83 9.13 -9.88 5.53
CA ARG A 83 9.42 -9.08 6.73
C ARG A 83 10.91 -8.74 6.88
N ASN A 84 11.81 -9.51 6.29
CA ASN A 84 13.26 -9.32 6.37
C ASN A 84 13.82 -8.43 5.27
N ASP A 85 12.98 -7.91 4.36
CA ASP A 85 13.42 -6.93 3.37
C ASP A 85 14.09 -5.72 4.05
N LYS A 86 15.25 -5.33 3.53
CA LYS A 86 16.08 -4.24 4.07
C LYS A 86 15.32 -2.92 4.19
N LYS A 87 14.28 -2.69 3.38
CA LYS A 87 13.48 -1.46 3.47
C LYS A 87 12.76 -1.32 4.82
N TYR A 88 12.55 -2.43 5.54
CA TYR A 88 11.89 -2.47 6.85
C TYR A 88 12.85 -2.34 8.03
N CYS A 89 14.14 -2.06 7.81
CA CYS A 89 15.15 -2.03 8.86
C CYS A 89 14.88 -1.04 10.00
N ASN A 90 14.12 0.03 9.75
CA ASN A 90 13.74 1.03 10.74
C ASN A 90 12.42 0.71 11.47
N GLY A 91 11.87 -0.49 11.25
CA GLY A 91 10.68 -0.98 11.93
C GLY A 91 9.42 -0.93 11.08
N ILE A 92 8.57 -1.93 11.32
CA ILE A 92 7.24 -2.07 10.70
C ILE A 92 6.20 -1.63 11.72
N ILE A 93 5.26 -0.80 11.28
CA ILE A 93 4.14 -0.30 12.08
C ILE A 93 3.01 -1.32 12.08
N CYS A 94 2.64 -1.82 10.90
CA CYS A 94 1.67 -2.91 10.77
C CYS A 94 2.00 -3.75 9.53
N PRO A 95 2.30 -5.05 9.71
CA PRO A 95 2.56 -5.97 8.61
C PRO A 95 1.30 -6.68 8.15
N LEU A 96 1.36 -7.22 6.94
CA LEU A 96 0.57 -8.37 6.55
C LEU A 96 1.06 -9.56 7.37
N GLU A 97 0.15 -10.17 8.15
CA GLU A 97 0.47 -11.41 8.87
C GLU A 97 0.65 -12.55 7.84
N PRO A 98 1.72 -13.36 7.98
CA PRO A 98 1.83 -14.58 7.20
C PRO A 98 0.72 -15.56 7.61
N ASN A 99 0.06 -16.14 6.60
CA ASN A 99 -0.89 -17.25 6.80
C ASN A 99 -0.17 -18.50 7.34
#